data_AF-A0A2I1HC43-F1
#
_entry.id   AF-A0A2I1HC43-F1
#
_cell.length_a   1.000
_cell.length_b   1.000
_cell.length_c   1.000
_cell.angle_alpha   90.00
_cell.angle_beta   90.00
_cell.angle_gamma   90.00
#
_symmetry.space_group_name_H-M   'P 1'
#
loop_
_entity.id
_entity.type
_entity.pdbx_description
1 polymer ?
#
loop_
_entity_poly.entity_id
_entity_poly.type
_entity_poly.pdbx_seq_one_letter_code
_entity_poly.pdbx_strand_id
1 'polypeptide(L)' 'MSSQDDFVCKYCGKLYVERYVEWIPYNQFKDIKEIGRDDFTALYSAIWIDGPLLYNRYGTEKEWI' A
#
# COMPACT_ATOMS: atom_id res chain seq x y z
N MET A 1 -5.24 24.02 -23.40
CA MET A 1 -5.91 22.87 -24.06
C MET A 1 -4.87 22.27 -24.99
N SER A 2 -4.50 21.00 -24.78
CA SER A 2 -3.32 20.30 -25.37
C SER A 2 -1.97 20.89 -24.87
N SER A 3 -0.91 20.17 -24.47
CA SER A 3 -0.45 18.79 -24.71
C SER A 3 0.23 18.23 -23.45
N GLN A 4 -0.04 16.97 -23.07
CA GLN A 4 0.70 16.26 -22.00
C GLN A 4 1.18 14.90 -22.52
N ASP A 5 1.84 14.91 -23.67
CA ASP A 5 2.63 13.76 -24.11
C ASP A 5 4.11 14.00 -23.75
N ASP A 6 4.74 12.92 -23.28
CA ASP A 6 6.16 12.72 -22.95
C ASP A 6 6.67 13.36 -21.63
N PHE A 7 7.36 12.67 -20.72
CA PHE A 7 8.36 11.61 -20.94
C PHE A 7 8.32 10.54 -19.83
N VAL A 8 8.24 9.29 -20.27
CA VAL A 8 8.39 8.09 -19.44
C VAL A 8 9.80 8.02 -18.85
N CYS A 9 9.94 8.07 -17.52
CA CYS A 9 11.18 7.70 -16.84
C CYS A 9 11.35 6.17 -16.88
N LYS A 10 12.00 5.67 -17.94
CA LYS A 10 12.16 4.23 -18.20
C LYS A 10 13.17 3.52 -17.26
N TYR A 11 13.89 4.26 -16.41
CA TYR A 11 14.97 3.71 -15.56
C TYR A 11 14.77 3.87 -14.04
N CYS A 12 13.71 4.53 -13.56
CA CYS A 12 13.57 4.79 -12.13
C CYS A 12 12.71 3.78 -11.35
N GLY A 13 12.10 2.78 -11.98
CA GLY A 13 11.33 1.74 -11.26
C GLY A 13 10.19 2.28 -10.38
N LYS A 14 9.71 3.50 -10.63
CA LYS A 14 8.65 4.12 -9.84
C LYS A 14 7.31 3.70 -10.40
N LEU A 15 6.68 2.73 -9.74
CA LEU A 15 5.23 2.57 -9.78
C LEU A 15 4.64 3.91 -9.29
N TYR A 16 3.92 4.60 -10.17
CA TYR A 16 3.05 5.69 -9.74
C TYR A 16 1.89 5.03 -9.02
N VAL A 17 2.08 4.75 -7.74
CA VAL A 17 0.97 4.39 -6.86
C VAL A 17 0.20 5.68 -6.69
N GLU A 18 -0.89 5.82 -7.45
CA GLU A 18 -1.90 6.82 -7.16
C GLU A 18 -2.22 6.72 -5.67
N ARG A 19 -2.22 7.88 -5.00
CA ARG A 19 -2.10 8.02 -3.55
C ARG A 19 -3.44 7.69 -2.88
N TYR A 20 -3.87 6.44 -2.98
CA TYR A 20 -5.09 5.93 -2.37
C TYR A 20 -4.83 5.56 -0.91
N VAL A 21 -5.67 6.05 -0.01
CA VAL A 21 -5.67 5.64 1.39
C VAL A 21 -6.56 4.41 1.50
N GLU A 22 -5.97 3.28 1.84
CA GLU A 22 -6.69 2.02 2.07
C GLU A 22 -6.98 1.84 3.57
N TRP A 23 -8.23 1.53 3.90
CA TRP A 23 -8.64 1.18 5.27
C TRP A 23 -8.60 -0.34 5.45
N ILE A 24 -7.75 -0.82 6.35
CA ILE A 24 -7.53 -2.25 6.59
C ILE A 24 -8.24 -2.66 7.87
N PRO A 25 -9.18 -3.62 7.84
CA PRO A 25 -9.85 -4.10 9.04
C PRO A 25 -8.88 -4.91 9.93
N TYR A 26 -9.03 -4.78 11.25
CA TYR A 26 -8.08 -5.36 12.21
C TYR A 26 -7.92 -6.89 12.09
N ASN A 27 -8.96 -7.60 11.66
CA ASN A 27 -8.96 -9.05 11.47
C ASN A 27 -8.09 -9.53 10.30
N GLN A 28 -7.60 -8.64 9.44
CA GLN A 28 -6.63 -8.96 8.38
C GLN A 28 -5.17 -8.94 8.87
N PHE A 29 -4.93 -8.64 10.15
CA PHE A 29 -3.61 -8.72 10.75
C PHE A 29 -3.42 -10.03 11.52
N LYS A 30 -2.28 -10.68 11.32
CA LYS A 30 -1.82 -11.89 12.01
C LYS A 30 -0.53 -11.62 12.79
N ASP A 31 -0.20 -12.50 13.72
CA ASP A 31 1.03 -12.46 14.51
C ASP A 31 1.32 -11.09 15.14
N ILE A 32 0.28 -10.45 15.68
CA ILE A 32 0.37 -9.13 16.31
C ILE A 32 1.21 -9.24 17.59
N LYS A 33 2.35 -8.55 17.61
CA LYS A 33 3.32 -8.57 18.71
C LYS A 33 3.68 -7.16 19.13
N GLU A 34 3.64 -6.88 20.43
CA GLU A 34 4.14 -5.63 20.99
C GLU A 34 5.66 -5.59 20.85
N ILE A 35 6.19 -4.51 20.27
CA ILE A 35 7.63 -4.31 20.08
C ILE A 35 8.18 -3.20 20.98
N GLY A 36 7.30 -2.44 21.61
CA GLY A 36 7.69 -1.44 22.60
C GLY A 36 6.46 -0.72 23.13
N ARG A 37 6.60 -0.17 24.33
CA ARG A 37 5.59 0.65 24.97
C ARG A 37 6.27 1.76 25.72
N ASP A 38 5.75 2.95 25.49
CA ASP A 38 6.06 4.15 26.23
C ASP A 38 4.81 4.55 27.05
N ASP A 39 4.91 5.59 27.85
CA ASP A 39 3.86 6.03 28.76
C ASP A 39 2.54 6.38 28.03
N PHE A 40 2.63 6.80 26.76
CA PHE A 40 1.48 7.26 25.97
C PHE A 40 1.20 6.42 24.72
N THR A 41 2.07 5.48 24.34
CA THR A 41 1.92 4.76 23.08
C THR A 41 2.47 3.35 23.20
N ALA A 42 1.76 2.39 22.62
CA ALA A 42 2.25 1.03 22.43
C ALA A 42 2.46 0.79 20.92
N LEU A 43 3.65 0.30 20.59
CA LEU A 43 4.06 -0.03 19.23
C LEU A 43 3.93 -1.53 19.01
N TYR A 44 3.27 -1.90 17.93
CA TYR A 44 3.04 -3.30 17.55
C TYR A 44 3.59 -3.57 16.15
N SER A 45 4.02 -4.81 15.95
CA SER A 45 4.30 -5.39 14.63
C SER A 45 3.22 -6.42 14.32
N ALA A 46 2.84 -6.53 13.04
CA ALA A 46 1.85 -7.49 12.58
C ALA A 46 2.11 -7.86 11.11
N ILE A 47 1.62 -9.03 10.71
CA ILE A 47 1.63 -9.49 9.31
C ILE A 47 0.26 -9.15 8.71
N TRP A 48 0.24 -8.38 7.62
CA TRP A 48 -0.98 -8.15 6.84
C TRP A 48 -1.21 -9.33 5.89
N ILE A 49 -2.32 -10.04 6.07
CA ILE A 49 -2.60 -11.31 5.38
C ILE A 49 -2.83 -11.11 3.89
N ASP A 50 -3.67 -10.14 3.52
CA ASP A 50 -4.09 -9.94 2.12
C ASP A 50 -3.09 -9.05 1.34
N GLY A 51 -2.23 -8.33 2.05
CA GLY A 51 -1.26 -7.42 1.44
C GLY A 51 -1.89 -6.18 0.79
N PRO A 52 -1.05 -5.26 0.29
CA PRO A 52 -1.53 -4.04 -0.37
C PRO A 52 -2.27 -4.34 -1.65
N LEU A 53 -3.42 -3.68 -1.87
CA LEU A 53 -4.11 -3.74 -3.15
C LEU A 53 -3.23 -3.15 -4.25
N LEU A 54 -2.94 -3.96 -5.26
CA LEU A 54 -2.27 -3.50 -6.48
C LEU A 54 -3.32 -2.97 -7.45
N TYR A 55 -3.41 -1.65 -7.58
CA TYR A 55 -4.18 -1.02 -8.64
C TYR A 55 -3.35 -1.02 -9.92
N ASN A 56 -3.80 -1.74 -10.94
CA ASN A 56 -3.26 -1.54 -12.28
C ASN A 56 -3.69 -0.18 -12.82
N ARG A 57 -2.91 0.37 -13.77
CA ARG A 57 -3.14 1.69 -14.39
C ARG A 57 -4.51 1.81 -15.10
N TYR A 58 -5.21 0.69 -15.29
CA TYR A 58 -6.49 0.61 -15.98
C TYR A 58 -7.69 0.51 -15.01
N GLY A 59 -7.47 0.60 -13.69
CA GLY A 59 -8.53 0.56 -12.68
C GLY A 59 -9.33 -0.75 -12.66
N THR A 60 -8.83 -1.78 -13.34
CA THR A 60 -9.52 -3.06 -13.52
C THR A 60 -8.50 -4.17 -13.51
N GLU A 61 -8.18 -4.66 -12.33
CA GLU A 61 -8.40 -6.06 -11.92
C GLU A 61 -7.87 -6.28 -10.51
N LYS A 62 -8.66 -7.02 -9.72
CA LYS A 62 -8.31 -7.46 -8.36
C LYS A 62 -7.59 -8.79 -8.51
N GLU A 63 -6.27 -8.77 -8.59
CA GLU A 63 -5.49 -10.00 -8.49
C GLU A 63 -5.18 -10.26 -7.01
N TRP A 64 -5.83 -11.27 -6.44
CA TRP A 64 -5.39 -11.84 -5.17
C TRP A 64 -4.08 -12.59 -5.42
N ILE A 65 -3.03 -12.28 -4.66
CA ILE A 65 -1.77 -13.06 -4.65
C ILE A 65 -1.97 -14.29 -3.76
#